data_AF-A0A534LAK9-F1
#
_entry.id   AF-A0A534LAK9-F1
#
_cell.length_a   1.000
_cell.length_b   1.000
_cell.length_c   1.000
_cell.angle_alpha   90.00
_cell.angle_beta   90.00
_cell.angle_gamma   90.00
#
_symmetry.space_group_name_H-M   'P 1'
#
loop_
_entity.id
_entity.type
_entity.pdbx_description
1 polymer ?
#
loop_
_entity_poly.entity_id
_entity_poly.type
_entity_poly.pdbx_seq_one_letter_code
_entity_poly.pdbx_strand_id
1 'polypeptide(L)'
;MKQALETQNRPAKRSPFAMQCTVNRAHLKPNSGTSVYVAVDLTPSAAAIAGRNRSISLAIDSSGSMDGEKIDQAKAAALGLLKQLRPTDQISIVSFSDTVTVQLPMSRVGNSREIAAAVKAISVNGLTSMYSGLEAAFEQARHTTPEPGTVNRVLLLTDGNPTVGKTDGREFVTLAQNMREAGITVTAIGIGTDYNESLLQKIAESAGGLWHHIDAAKGDLPQIFQEQAAQMAGTLVANPELKVSIMPGSELADAYTVRPVLNRLPRPRLEGGSFTVP
;
A
#
# COMPACT_ATOMS: atom_id res chain seq x y z
N MET A 1 35.27 -25.97 -13.16
CA MET A 1 33.86 -26.19 -12.76
C MET A 1 33.05 -24.94 -13.09
N LYS A 2 32.55 -24.85 -14.33
CA LYS A 2 31.51 -23.90 -14.74
C LYS A 2 30.18 -24.64 -14.57
N GLN A 3 29.46 -24.40 -13.49
CA GLN A 3 28.06 -24.78 -13.30
C GLN A 3 27.32 -23.45 -13.14
N ALA A 4 26.82 -22.87 -14.24
CA ALA A 4 25.47 -23.11 -14.74
C ALA A 4 24.43 -22.77 -13.66
N LEU A 5 24.15 -21.46 -13.52
CA LEU A 5 22.89 -20.97 -12.99
C LEU A 5 21.79 -21.39 -13.97
N GLU A 6 21.33 -22.63 -13.86
CA GLU A 6 20.16 -23.10 -14.58
C GLU A 6 18.91 -22.46 -13.96
N THR A 7 18.40 -21.45 -14.65
CA THR A 7 17.01 -21.01 -14.47
C THR A 7 16.15 -22.18 -14.92
N GLN A 8 15.65 -23.00 -13.98
CA GLN A 8 14.72 -24.08 -14.30
C GLN A 8 13.44 -23.48 -14.87
N ASN A 9 13.40 -23.42 -16.19
CA ASN A 9 12.26 -23.02 -16.99
C ASN A 9 11.29 -24.21 -17.08
N ARG A 10 10.65 -24.57 -15.97
CA ARG A 10 9.35 -25.27 -16.04
C ARG A 10 8.40 -24.35 -16.83
N PRO A 11 7.43 -24.86 -17.61
CA PRO A 11 6.49 -24.02 -18.33
C PRO A 11 5.54 -23.37 -17.31
N ALA A 12 6.03 -22.35 -16.64
CA ALA A 12 5.29 -21.56 -15.68
C ALA A 12 4.38 -20.63 -16.47
N LYS A 13 3.12 -20.52 -16.03
CA LYS A 13 2.29 -19.33 -16.28
C LYS A 13 3.22 -18.11 -16.28
N ARG A 14 3.30 -17.38 -17.40
CA ARG A 14 4.24 -16.26 -17.57
C ARG A 14 4.20 -15.41 -16.30
N SER A 15 5.34 -15.33 -15.59
CA SER A 15 5.46 -14.51 -14.40
C SER A 15 5.01 -13.10 -14.77
N PRO A 16 4.14 -12.46 -13.96
CA PRO A 16 3.77 -11.08 -14.18
C PRO A 16 5.03 -10.20 -14.11
N PHE A 17 6.05 -10.55 -13.32
CA PHE A 17 7.29 -9.79 -13.25
C PHE A 17 8.36 -10.35 -14.20
N ALA A 18 9.06 -9.44 -14.88
CA ALA A 18 10.43 -9.66 -15.31
C ALA A 18 11.37 -9.55 -14.10
N MET A 19 12.30 -10.49 -13.99
CA MET A 19 13.27 -10.55 -12.90
C MET A 19 14.67 -10.41 -13.49
N GLN A 20 15.45 -9.48 -12.94
CA GLN A 20 16.87 -9.35 -13.22
C GLN A 20 17.66 -9.61 -11.94
N CYS A 21 18.70 -10.43 -12.04
CA CYS A 21 19.56 -10.76 -10.91
C CYS A 21 20.98 -10.31 -11.23
N THR A 22 21.56 -9.50 -10.36
CA THR A 22 22.96 -9.07 -10.47
C THR A 22 23.75 -9.55 -9.27
N VAL A 23 24.99 -9.97 -9.53
CA VAL A 23 25.91 -10.46 -8.51
C VAL A 23 27.16 -9.61 -8.50
N ASN A 24 27.68 -9.29 -7.32
CA ASN A 24 28.87 -8.43 -7.22
C ASN A 24 30.17 -9.10 -7.73
N ARG A 25 30.16 -10.42 -7.93
CA ARG A 25 31.33 -11.22 -8.31
C ARG A 25 30.96 -12.32 -9.29
N ALA A 26 31.77 -12.49 -10.33
CA ALA A 26 31.63 -13.55 -11.31
C ALA A 26 32.30 -14.87 -10.88
N HIS A 27 33.21 -14.83 -9.90
CA HIS A 27 34.04 -15.97 -9.49
C HIS A 27 34.19 -16.04 -7.97
N LEU A 28 34.23 -17.27 -7.45
CA LEU A 28 34.49 -17.58 -6.05
C LEU A 28 35.80 -18.35 -5.94
N LYS A 29 36.65 -17.98 -4.99
CA LYS A 29 37.86 -18.74 -4.67
C LYS A 29 37.46 -20.02 -3.94
N PRO A 30 37.92 -21.20 -4.36
CA PRO A 30 37.67 -22.45 -3.64
C PRO A 30 38.19 -22.36 -2.20
N ASN A 31 37.44 -22.94 -1.26
CA ASN A 31 37.85 -23.13 0.14
C ASN A 31 38.19 -21.84 0.91
N SER A 32 37.64 -20.69 0.50
CA SER A 32 37.75 -19.43 1.25
C SER A 32 36.38 -18.85 1.53
N GLY A 33 36.11 -18.47 2.78
CA GLY A 33 34.88 -17.75 3.15
C GLY A 33 34.79 -16.46 2.34
N THR A 34 33.75 -16.34 1.52
CA THR A 34 33.57 -15.20 0.60
C THR A 34 32.15 -14.69 0.68
N SER A 35 31.99 -13.40 0.96
CA SER A 35 30.68 -12.75 0.88
C SER A 35 30.28 -12.48 -0.57
N VAL A 36 29.05 -12.85 -0.92
CA VAL A 36 28.41 -12.59 -2.22
C VAL A 36 27.20 -11.72 -1.98
N TYR A 37 27.09 -10.64 -2.74
CA TYR A 37 25.93 -9.77 -2.75
C TYR A 37 25.14 -10.04 -4.02
N VAL A 38 23.83 -10.24 -3.85
CA VAL A 38 22.88 -10.48 -4.92
C VAL A 38 21.83 -9.39 -4.86
N ALA A 39 21.63 -8.65 -5.96
CA ALA A 39 20.51 -7.74 -6.10
C ALA A 39 19.48 -8.36 -7.07
N VAL A 40 18.22 -8.33 -6.67
CA VAL A 40 17.10 -8.86 -7.45
C VAL A 40 16.16 -7.71 -7.78
N ASP A 41 16.10 -7.35 -9.05
CA ASP A 41 15.20 -6.32 -9.58
C ASP A 41 13.94 -6.98 -10.15
N LEU A 42 12.79 -6.61 -9.60
CA LEU A 42 11.48 -7.04 -10.09
C LEU A 42 10.81 -5.89 -10.85
N THR A 43 10.61 -6.10 -12.14
CA THR A 43 9.96 -5.15 -13.05
C THR A 43 8.63 -5.73 -13.55
N PRO A 44 7.50 -5.01 -13.44
CA PRO A 44 6.23 -5.45 -14.01
C PRO A 44 6.34 -5.71 -15.53
N SER A 45 5.87 -6.86 -16.03
CA SER A 45 5.72 -7.10 -17.47
C SER A 45 4.38 -6.55 -17.97
N ALA A 46 4.38 -5.88 -19.12
CA ALA A 46 3.21 -5.21 -19.69
C ALA A 46 1.98 -6.12 -19.91
N ALA A 47 2.18 -7.44 -19.94
CA ALA A 47 1.13 -8.43 -20.20
C ALA A 47 0.15 -8.67 -19.03
N ALA A 48 0.41 -8.15 -17.82
CA ALA A 48 -0.43 -8.38 -16.64
C ALA A 48 -1.15 -7.12 -16.11
N ILE A 49 -1.15 -6.02 -16.88
CA ILE A 49 -1.70 -4.71 -16.49
C ILE A 49 -3.22 -4.60 -16.76
N ALA A 50 -3.79 -5.41 -17.66
CA ALA A 50 -5.17 -5.22 -18.09
C ALA A 50 -6.17 -6.11 -17.33
N GLY A 51 -7.10 -5.49 -16.60
CA GLY A 51 -8.42 -6.10 -16.29
C GLY A 51 -8.74 -6.44 -14.84
N ARG A 52 -7.85 -6.23 -13.87
CA ARG A 52 -8.12 -6.55 -12.45
C ARG A 52 -8.99 -5.52 -11.77
N ASN A 53 -9.96 -5.94 -10.96
CA ASN A 53 -10.81 -5.04 -10.19
C ASN A 53 -10.05 -4.42 -9.02
N ARG A 54 -10.46 -3.22 -8.64
CA ARG A 54 -9.90 -2.45 -7.53
C ARG A 54 -10.93 -2.36 -6.42
N SER A 55 -10.49 -2.42 -5.18
CA SER A 55 -11.30 -2.18 -3.99
C SER A 55 -10.62 -1.09 -3.18
N ILE A 56 -11.30 0.05 -2.99
CA ILE A 56 -10.73 1.22 -2.33
C ILE A 56 -11.60 1.62 -1.15
N SER A 57 -11.05 1.62 0.06
CA SER A 57 -11.69 2.28 1.20
C SER A 57 -11.04 3.63 1.46
N LEU A 58 -11.80 4.71 1.28
CA LEU A 58 -11.37 6.05 1.63
C LEU A 58 -11.61 6.30 3.11
N ALA A 59 -10.57 6.67 3.86
CA ALA A 59 -10.66 7.22 5.21
C ALA A 59 -10.28 8.70 5.13
N ILE A 60 -11.26 9.60 5.28
CA ILE A 60 -11.08 11.05 5.16
C ILE A 60 -11.22 11.68 6.53
N ASP A 61 -10.17 12.36 6.99
CA ASP A 61 -10.22 13.22 8.17
C ASP A 61 -11.22 14.36 7.92
N SER A 62 -12.14 14.53 8.87
CA SER A 62 -13.13 15.59 8.89
C SER A 62 -13.09 16.35 10.22
N SER A 63 -11.94 16.35 10.90
CA SER A 63 -11.69 17.14 12.11
C SER A 63 -11.64 18.64 11.82
N GLY A 64 -11.85 19.47 12.83
CA GLY A 64 -11.96 20.92 12.69
C GLY A 64 -10.80 21.61 11.94
N SER A 65 -9.59 21.04 11.97
CA SER A 65 -8.43 21.56 11.24
C SER A 65 -8.57 21.49 9.72
N MET A 66 -9.40 20.56 9.22
CA MET A 66 -9.70 20.36 7.80
C MET A 66 -10.63 21.43 7.22
N ASP A 67 -11.16 22.36 8.03
CA ASP A 67 -12.14 23.34 7.57
C ASP A 67 -11.59 24.24 6.43
N GLY A 68 -12.50 24.71 5.58
CA GLY A 68 -12.16 25.49 4.39
C GLY A 68 -11.52 24.65 3.27
N GLU A 69 -10.41 25.14 2.73
CA GLU A 69 -9.83 24.60 1.48
C GLU A 69 -9.36 23.15 1.60
N LYS A 70 -8.91 22.70 2.78
CA LYS A 70 -8.37 21.34 2.96
C LYS A 70 -9.44 20.27 2.73
N ILE A 71 -10.62 20.41 3.33
CA ILE A 71 -11.72 19.45 3.10
C ILE A 71 -12.27 19.55 1.67
N ASP A 72 -12.31 20.74 1.10
CA ASP A 72 -12.76 20.92 -0.28
C ASP A 72 -11.82 20.23 -1.27
N GLN A 73 -10.51 20.35 -1.05
CA GLN A 73 -9.52 19.59 -1.81
C GLN A 73 -9.71 18.08 -1.60
N ALA A 74 -9.89 17.60 -0.36
CA ALA A 74 -10.07 16.17 -0.07
C ALA A 74 -11.29 15.59 -0.79
N LYS A 75 -12.41 16.33 -0.77
CA LYS A 75 -13.63 16.00 -1.51
C LYS A 75 -13.38 16.01 -3.02
N ALA A 76 -12.72 17.04 -3.55
CA ALA A 76 -12.41 17.14 -4.97
C ALA A 76 -11.53 15.98 -5.46
N ALA A 77 -10.56 15.55 -4.66
CA ALA A 77 -9.69 14.43 -4.96
C ALA A 77 -10.41 13.08 -4.90
N ALA A 78 -11.26 12.86 -3.89
CA ALA A 78 -12.14 11.69 -3.83
C ALA A 78 -13.06 11.61 -5.06
N LEU A 79 -13.66 12.73 -5.48
CA LEU A 79 -14.46 12.81 -6.71
C LEU A 79 -13.61 12.60 -7.99
N GLY A 80 -12.35 13.03 -7.97
CA GLY A 80 -11.39 12.80 -9.05
C GLY A 80 -11.05 11.33 -9.21
N LEU A 81 -10.80 10.62 -8.10
CA LEU A 81 -10.60 9.18 -8.09
C LEU A 81 -11.84 8.43 -8.59
N LEU A 82 -13.05 8.83 -8.19
CA LEU A 82 -14.28 8.22 -8.67
C LEU A 82 -14.37 8.21 -10.21
N LYS A 83 -13.90 9.26 -10.88
CA LYS A 83 -13.87 9.34 -12.36
C LYS A 83 -12.91 8.35 -13.01
N GLN A 84 -11.92 7.85 -12.26
CA GLN A 84 -10.92 6.88 -12.73
C GLN A 84 -11.33 5.43 -12.45
N LEU A 85 -12.37 5.22 -11.65
CA LEU A 85 -12.87 3.89 -11.31
C LEU A 85 -13.85 3.38 -12.37
N ARG A 86 -13.80 2.07 -12.62
CA ARG A 86 -14.71 1.37 -13.51
C ARG A 86 -15.91 0.88 -12.71
N PRO A 87 -17.07 0.63 -13.35
CA PRO A 87 -18.24 0.09 -12.66
C PRO A 87 -18.02 -1.25 -11.94
N THR A 88 -16.98 -2.01 -12.32
CA THR A 88 -16.59 -3.28 -11.68
C THR A 88 -15.70 -3.10 -10.45
N ASP A 89 -15.11 -1.91 -10.26
CA ASP A 89 -14.36 -1.58 -9.07
C ASP A 89 -15.31 -1.33 -7.89
N GLN A 90 -14.78 -1.42 -6.67
CA GLN A 90 -15.49 -1.24 -5.41
C GLN A 90 -14.91 -0.08 -4.61
N ILE A 91 -15.79 0.65 -3.91
CA ILE A 91 -15.42 1.79 -3.08
C ILE A 91 -16.25 1.84 -1.79
N SER A 92 -15.61 2.23 -0.69
CA SER A 92 -16.24 2.71 0.54
C SER A 92 -15.70 4.08 0.91
N ILE A 93 -16.50 4.84 1.64
CA ILE A 93 -16.14 6.16 2.15
C ILE A 93 -16.42 6.19 3.64
N VAL A 94 -15.37 6.43 4.41
CA VAL A 94 -15.39 6.62 5.85
C VAL A 94 -14.87 8.04 6.11
N SER A 95 -15.63 8.83 6.86
CA SER A 95 -15.13 10.09 7.42
C SER A 95 -14.89 9.92 8.92
N PHE A 96 -13.84 10.54 9.44
CA PHE A 96 -13.54 10.46 10.86
C PHE A 96 -13.17 11.82 11.45
N SER A 97 -13.67 12.07 12.64
CA SER A 97 -13.31 13.20 13.50
C SER A 97 -13.19 12.69 14.94
N ASP A 98 -13.93 13.23 15.90
CA ASP A 98 -14.10 12.61 17.23
C ASP A 98 -14.87 11.27 17.15
N THR A 99 -15.71 11.15 16.13
CA THR A 99 -16.51 9.98 15.79
C THR A 99 -16.22 9.53 14.37
N VAL A 100 -16.57 8.26 14.07
CA VAL A 100 -16.39 7.66 12.75
C VAL A 100 -17.74 7.46 12.09
N THR A 101 -17.86 7.90 10.84
CA THR A 101 -19.08 7.73 10.04
C THR A 101 -18.75 7.02 8.74
N VAL A 102 -19.45 5.92 8.47
CA VAL A 102 -19.41 5.25 7.15
C VAL A 102 -20.38 5.98 6.24
N GLN A 103 -19.85 6.92 5.45
CA GLN A 103 -20.62 7.72 4.48
C GLN A 103 -21.15 6.86 3.33
N LEU A 104 -20.36 5.85 2.94
CA LEU A 104 -20.73 4.88 1.92
C LEU A 104 -20.14 3.51 2.31
N PRO A 105 -20.98 2.50 2.58
CA PRO A 105 -20.51 1.13 2.75
C PRO A 105 -19.85 0.58 1.48
N MET A 106 -18.93 -0.37 1.64
CA MET A 106 -18.22 -1.00 0.52
C MET A 106 -19.20 -1.52 -0.54
N SER A 107 -19.13 -0.96 -1.74
CA SER A 107 -20.06 -1.26 -2.82
C SER A 107 -19.40 -1.02 -4.19
N ARG A 108 -19.96 -1.60 -5.25
CA ARG A 108 -19.48 -1.38 -6.62
C ARG A 108 -19.75 0.06 -7.08
N VAL A 109 -18.90 0.57 -7.96
CA VAL A 109 -18.97 1.95 -8.53
C VAL A 109 -20.14 2.13 -9.54
N GLY A 110 -21.20 1.34 -9.42
CA GLY A 110 -22.35 1.37 -10.35
C GLY A 110 -23.20 2.64 -10.26
N ASN A 111 -23.25 3.31 -9.11
CA ASN A 111 -24.03 4.52 -8.88
C ASN A 111 -23.13 5.71 -8.50
N SER A 112 -22.49 6.32 -9.50
CA SER A 112 -21.58 7.45 -9.28
C SER A 112 -22.24 8.67 -8.63
N ARG A 113 -23.56 8.85 -8.78
CA ARG A 113 -24.28 9.96 -8.14
C ARG A 113 -24.38 9.80 -6.63
N GLU A 114 -24.68 8.59 -6.17
CA GLU A 114 -24.76 8.26 -4.74
C GLU A 114 -23.38 8.41 -4.07
N ILE A 115 -22.33 7.88 -4.71
CA ILE A 115 -20.95 8.01 -4.22
C ILE A 115 -20.55 9.50 -4.15
N ALA A 116 -20.86 10.27 -5.19
CA ALA A 116 -20.58 11.71 -5.18
C ALA A 116 -21.38 12.48 -4.12
N ALA A 117 -22.62 12.06 -3.83
CA ALA A 117 -23.41 12.64 -2.75
C ALA A 117 -22.81 12.32 -1.37
N ALA A 118 -22.36 11.08 -1.15
CA ALA A 118 -21.69 10.66 0.08
C ALA A 118 -20.41 11.48 0.34
N VAL A 119 -19.58 11.72 -0.68
CA VAL A 119 -18.39 12.60 -0.55
C VAL A 119 -18.80 14.02 -0.18
N LYS A 120 -19.82 14.58 -0.83
CA LYS A 120 -20.25 15.96 -0.59
C LYS A 120 -20.84 16.17 0.79
N ALA A 121 -21.49 15.14 1.35
CA ALA A 121 -22.13 15.15 2.67
C ALA A 121 -21.12 15.20 3.84
N ILE A 122 -19.84 14.89 3.61
CA ILE A 122 -18.81 14.98 4.64
C ILE A 122 -18.77 16.40 5.21
N SER A 123 -18.96 16.52 6.52
CA SER A 123 -18.95 17.81 7.22
C SER A 123 -17.80 17.82 8.21
N VAL A 124 -17.17 18.99 8.36
CA VAL A 124 -16.02 19.15 9.25
C VAL A 124 -16.49 19.51 10.64
N ASN A 125 -16.02 18.78 11.65
CA ASN A 125 -16.21 19.11 13.05
C ASN A 125 -15.25 18.30 13.95
N GLY A 126 -15.05 18.73 15.19
CA GLY A 126 -14.50 17.87 16.25
C GLY A 126 -12.99 17.65 16.18
N LEU A 127 -12.56 16.64 16.95
CA LEU A 127 -11.16 16.23 17.11
C LEU A 127 -10.77 15.16 16.08
N THR A 128 -9.64 14.46 16.26
CA THR A 128 -9.07 13.54 15.27
C THR A 128 -8.86 12.15 15.88
N SER A 129 -9.81 11.25 15.67
CA SER A 129 -9.76 9.84 16.05
C SER A 129 -9.26 8.99 14.87
N MET A 130 -8.01 9.24 14.47
CA MET A 130 -7.40 8.63 13.28
C MET A 130 -7.37 7.10 13.35
N TYR A 131 -7.08 6.52 14.53
CA TYR A 131 -7.03 5.07 14.69
C TYR A 131 -8.38 4.44 14.37
N SER A 132 -9.46 4.96 14.93
CA SER A 132 -10.82 4.46 14.70
C SER A 132 -11.25 4.66 13.24
N GLY A 133 -10.86 5.77 12.61
CA GLY A 133 -11.09 6.00 11.19
C GLY A 133 -10.38 4.96 10.30
N LEU A 134 -9.10 4.67 10.59
CA LEU A 134 -8.31 3.67 9.88
C LEU A 134 -8.86 2.25 10.11
N GLU A 135 -9.26 1.92 11.34
CA GLU A 135 -9.87 0.64 11.69
C GLU A 135 -11.21 0.43 10.97
N ALA A 136 -12.09 1.44 10.94
CA ALA A 136 -13.35 1.33 10.20
C ALA A 136 -13.12 1.18 8.69
N ALA A 137 -12.13 1.86 8.13
CA ALA A 137 -11.76 1.68 6.72
C ALA A 137 -11.15 0.29 6.45
N PHE A 138 -10.42 -0.28 7.40
CA PHE A 138 -9.97 -1.67 7.32
C PHE A 138 -11.15 -2.62 7.29
N GLU A 139 -12.14 -2.45 8.18
CA GLU A 139 -13.35 -3.27 8.20
C GLU A 139 -14.15 -3.16 6.89
N GLN A 140 -14.30 -1.96 6.33
CA GLN A 140 -14.93 -1.80 5.01
C GLN A 140 -14.14 -2.50 3.90
N ALA A 141 -12.80 -2.40 3.91
CA ALA A 141 -11.95 -3.08 2.95
C ALA A 141 -12.09 -4.62 3.02
N ARG A 142 -12.32 -5.17 4.22
CA ARG A 142 -12.59 -6.60 4.43
C ARG A 142 -13.96 -7.05 3.92
N HIS A 143 -14.93 -6.15 3.78
CA HIS A 143 -16.24 -6.42 3.18
C HIS A 143 -16.24 -6.40 1.65
N THR A 144 -15.08 -6.24 1.00
CA THR A 144 -15.00 -6.31 -0.45
C THR A 144 -15.50 -7.65 -0.97
N THR A 145 -16.20 -7.64 -2.10
CA THR A 145 -16.55 -8.88 -2.80
C THR A 145 -15.26 -9.56 -3.27
N PRO A 146 -14.93 -10.78 -2.80
CA PRO A 146 -13.68 -11.43 -3.15
C PRO A 146 -13.68 -11.85 -4.61
N GLU A 147 -12.79 -11.26 -5.40
CA GLU A 147 -12.58 -11.64 -6.78
C GLU A 147 -11.07 -11.90 -7.01
N PRO A 148 -10.70 -12.96 -7.75
CA PRO A 148 -9.29 -13.33 -7.94
C PRO A 148 -8.45 -12.18 -8.50
N GLY A 149 -7.46 -11.75 -7.72
CA GLY A 149 -6.54 -10.69 -8.11
C GLY A 149 -7.09 -9.27 -7.96
N THR A 150 -8.18 -9.06 -7.22
CA THR A 150 -8.59 -7.72 -6.79
C THR A 150 -7.47 -7.07 -5.97
N VAL A 151 -7.17 -5.81 -6.29
CA VAL A 151 -6.22 -5.00 -5.52
C VAL A 151 -6.99 -4.27 -4.43
N ASN A 152 -6.68 -4.56 -3.17
CA ASN A 152 -7.32 -3.92 -2.02
C ASN A 152 -6.42 -2.84 -1.42
N ARG A 153 -6.99 -1.65 -1.25
CA ARG A 153 -6.27 -0.50 -0.69
C ARG A 153 -7.16 0.35 0.20
N VAL A 154 -6.57 0.83 1.30
CA VAL A 154 -7.09 1.94 2.09
C VAL A 154 -6.31 3.21 1.72
N LEU A 155 -7.04 4.30 1.46
CA LEU A 155 -6.45 5.63 1.32
C LEU A 155 -6.82 6.44 2.56
N LEU A 156 -5.82 6.77 3.38
CA LEU A 156 -5.97 7.60 4.57
C LEU A 156 -5.58 9.03 4.24
N LEU A 157 -6.48 9.98 4.43
CA LEU A 157 -6.24 11.42 4.26
C LEU A 157 -6.39 12.12 5.61
N THR A 158 -5.44 12.96 5.98
CA THR A 158 -5.49 13.75 7.22
C THR A 158 -4.60 14.99 7.12
N ASP A 159 -4.95 16.06 7.83
CA ASP A 159 -4.11 17.25 7.99
C ASP A 159 -3.53 17.40 9.39
N GLY A 160 -3.82 16.44 10.28
CA GLY A 160 -3.57 16.58 11.71
C GLY A 160 -3.03 15.33 12.39
N ASN A 161 -2.81 15.48 13.69
CA ASN A 161 -2.36 14.40 14.57
C ASN A 161 -3.55 13.66 15.17
N PRO A 162 -3.43 12.36 15.50
CA PRO A 162 -4.43 11.71 16.33
C PRO A 162 -4.49 12.40 17.70
N THR A 163 -5.68 12.86 18.08
CA THR A 163 -5.91 13.61 19.33
C THR A 163 -6.87 12.90 20.28
N VAL A 164 -7.65 11.93 19.80
CA VAL A 164 -8.62 11.16 20.59
C VAL A 164 -8.43 9.66 20.36
N GLY A 165 -8.74 8.87 21.38
CA GLY A 165 -8.60 7.42 21.35
C GLY A 165 -7.14 7.01 21.40
N LYS A 166 -6.76 6.07 20.54
CA LYS A 166 -5.39 5.55 20.46
C LYS A 166 -4.50 6.52 19.69
N THR A 167 -3.49 7.04 20.38
CA THR A 167 -2.51 8.01 19.83
C THR A 167 -1.08 7.44 19.80
N ASP A 168 -0.85 6.28 20.40
CA ASP A 168 0.46 5.60 20.37
C ASP A 168 0.72 4.97 19.00
N GLY A 169 1.79 5.40 18.34
CA GLY A 169 2.19 4.90 17.03
C GLY A 169 2.39 3.37 16.97
N ARG A 170 2.67 2.69 18.08
CA ARG A 170 2.78 1.22 18.12
C ARG A 170 1.48 0.54 17.77
N GLU A 171 0.35 1.09 18.21
CA GLU A 171 -0.96 0.51 17.93
C GLU A 171 -1.31 0.64 16.44
N PHE A 172 -0.97 1.77 15.83
CA PHE A 172 -1.11 1.99 14.39
C PHE A 172 -0.27 1.03 13.55
N VAL A 173 0.98 0.77 13.97
CA VAL A 173 1.84 -0.22 13.31
C VAL A 173 1.23 -1.62 13.35
N THR A 174 0.72 -2.04 14.52
CA THR A 174 0.04 -3.34 14.64
C THR A 174 -1.19 -3.42 13.73
N LEU A 175 -2.03 -2.38 13.69
CA LEU A 175 -3.19 -2.34 12.80
C LEU A 175 -2.77 -2.43 11.33
N ALA A 176 -1.76 -1.67 10.93
CA ALA A 176 -1.23 -1.68 9.57
C ALA A 176 -0.63 -3.05 9.17
N GLN A 177 0.04 -3.75 10.09
CA GLN A 177 0.51 -5.11 9.87
C GLN A 177 -0.65 -6.08 9.64
N ASN A 178 -1.72 -6.00 10.45
CA ASN A 178 -2.93 -6.80 10.25
C ASN A 178 -3.58 -6.53 8.88
N MET A 179 -3.58 -5.27 8.42
CA MET A 179 -4.05 -4.91 7.08
C MET A 179 -3.21 -5.58 5.99
N ARG A 180 -1.87 -5.54 6.13
CA ARG A 180 -0.97 -6.22 5.19
C ARG A 180 -1.20 -7.73 5.15
N GLU A 181 -1.34 -8.36 6.31
CA GLU A 181 -1.63 -9.81 6.41
C GLU A 181 -2.96 -10.17 5.74
N ALA A 182 -3.95 -9.28 5.80
CA ALA A 182 -5.21 -9.42 5.09
C ALA A 182 -5.12 -9.08 3.58
N GLY A 183 -3.93 -8.76 3.06
CA GLY A 183 -3.72 -8.38 1.66
C GLY A 183 -4.26 -6.99 1.30
N ILE A 184 -4.35 -6.09 2.29
CA ILE A 184 -4.85 -4.72 2.16
C ILE A 184 -3.69 -3.76 2.40
N THR A 185 -3.37 -2.95 1.38
CA THR A 185 -2.31 -1.93 1.49
C THR A 185 -2.88 -0.59 1.98
N VAL A 186 -2.06 0.23 2.63
CA VAL A 186 -2.44 1.60 3.04
C VAL A 186 -1.59 2.62 2.31
N THR A 187 -2.24 3.54 1.60
CA THR A 187 -1.59 4.78 1.20
C THR A 187 -2.01 5.89 2.15
N ALA A 188 -1.06 6.48 2.85
CA ALA A 188 -1.29 7.59 3.77
C ALA A 188 -0.97 8.92 3.09
N ILE A 189 -1.86 9.89 3.22
CA ILE A 189 -1.80 11.17 2.53
C ILE A 189 -1.97 12.27 3.58
N GLY A 190 -0.90 13.02 3.79
CA GLY A 190 -0.90 14.16 4.69
C GLY A 190 -1.13 15.46 3.94
N ILE A 191 -2.02 16.33 4.43
CA ILE A 191 -2.35 17.63 3.85
C ILE A 191 -1.82 18.74 4.75
N GLY A 192 -1.12 19.72 4.17
CA GLY A 192 -0.47 20.79 4.93
C GLY A 192 0.72 20.28 5.74
N THR A 193 1.05 20.93 6.85
CA THR A 193 2.29 20.67 7.61
C THR A 193 2.08 20.22 9.05
N ASP A 194 0.82 20.12 9.49
CA ASP A 194 0.48 19.99 10.92
C ASP A 194 0.34 18.53 11.39
N TYR A 195 0.37 17.56 10.47
CA TYR A 195 0.30 16.13 10.76
C TYR A 195 1.66 15.53 11.13
N ASN A 196 1.65 14.38 11.82
CA ASN A 196 2.87 13.63 12.12
C ASN A 196 3.30 12.75 10.93
N GLU A 197 4.24 13.27 10.15
CA GLU A 197 4.87 12.57 9.03
C GLU A 197 5.43 11.20 9.41
N SER A 198 6.16 11.10 10.53
CA SER A 198 6.74 9.83 10.97
C SER A 198 5.66 8.76 11.25
N LEU A 199 4.52 9.17 11.80
CA LEU A 199 3.39 8.26 12.04
C LEU A 199 2.79 7.77 10.72
N LEU A 200 2.47 8.69 9.80
CA LEU A 200 1.87 8.31 8.52
C LEU A 200 2.80 7.44 7.68
N GLN A 201 4.09 7.74 7.67
CA GLN A 201 5.10 6.91 7.01
C GLN A 201 5.11 5.49 7.61
N LYS A 202 5.15 5.36 8.94
CA LYS A 202 5.14 4.05 9.62
C LYS A 202 3.87 3.25 9.33
N ILE A 203 2.71 3.90 9.27
CA ILE A 203 1.44 3.25 8.89
C ILE A 203 1.54 2.69 7.48
N ALA A 204 1.90 3.55 6.51
CA ALA A 204 1.96 3.16 5.11
C ALA A 204 2.98 2.03 4.86
N GLU A 205 4.19 2.16 5.39
CA GLU A 205 5.25 1.16 5.22
C GLU A 205 4.90 -0.18 5.88
N SER A 206 4.32 -0.16 7.08
CA SER A 206 3.90 -1.37 7.79
C SER A 206 2.78 -2.11 7.05
N ALA A 207 1.90 -1.37 6.36
CA ALA A 207 0.85 -1.92 5.51
C ALA A 207 1.32 -2.28 4.08
N GLY A 208 2.60 -2.08 3.75
CA GLY A 208 3.13 -2.35 2.41
C GLY A 208 2.69 -1.34 1.33
N GLY A 209 2.30 -0.13 1.73
CA GLY A 209 1.94 0.96 0.82
C GLY A 209 2.91 2.13 0.89
N LEU A 210 2.41 3.33 0.57
CA LEU A 210 3.21 4.55 0.38
C LEU A 210 2.64 5.73 1.16
N TRP A 211 3.50 6.70 1.48
CA TRP A 211 3.08 7.96 2.07
C TRP A 211 3.33 9.12 1.09
N HIS A 212 2.44 10.11 1.13
CA HIS A 212 2.53 11.34 0.33
C HIS A 212 2.25 12.58 1.19
N HIS A 213 3.04 13.63 1.00
CA HIS A 213 2.79 14.97 1.52
C HIS A 213 2.13 15.84 0.46
N ILE A 214 1.22 16.69 0.88
CA ILE A 214 0.46 17.59 0.00
C ILE A 214 0.47 18.98 0.58
N ASP A 215 0.98 19.90 -0.23
CA ASP A 215 0.97 21.31 0.09
C ASP A 215 -0.45 21.85 -0.13
N ALA A 216 -1.13 22.21 0.97
CA ALA A 216 -2.49 22.72 0.94
C ALA A 216 -2.61 23.99 0.07
N ALA A 217 -1.55 24.78 -0.04
CA ALA A 217 -1.56 26.02 -0.82
C ALA A 217 -1.43 25.80 -2.34
N LYS A 218 -0.96 24.63 -2.77
CA LYS A 218 -0.74 24.32 -4.19
C LYS A 218 -1.92 23.61 -4.86
N GLY A 219 -2.78 22.95 -4.06
CA GLY A 219 -3.96 22.26 -4.59
C GLY A 219 -3.61 20.98 -5.38
N ASP A 220 -2.47 20.34 -5.11
CA ASP A 220 -1.95 19.18 -5.85
C ASP A 220 -2.71 17.85 -5.56
N LEU A 221 -3.67 17.87 -4.62
CA LEU A 221 -4.38 16.68 -4.14
C LEU A 221 -5.13 15.90 -5.25
N PRO A 222 -5.81 16.54 -6.22
CA PRO A 222 -6.43 15.82 -7.33
C PRO A 222 -5.41 15.09 -8.23
N GLN A 223 -4.22 15.65 -8.42
CA GLN A 223 -3.17 15.02 -9.24
C GLN A 223 -2.64 13.76 -8.54
N ILE A 224 -2.33 13.83 -7.25
CA ILE A 224 -1.85 12.66 -6.49
C ILE A 224 -2.89 11.55 -6.50
N PHE A 225 -4.18 11.87 -6.37
CA PHE A 225 -5.25 10.88 -6.48
C PHE A 225 -5.32 10.22 -7.86
N GLN A 226 -5.09 10.99 -8.93
CA GLN A 226 -4.98 10.43 -10.29
C GLN A 226 -3.76 9.53 -10.43
N GLU A 227 -2.61 9.94 -9.89
CA GLU A 227 -1.40 9.13 -9.86
C GLU A 227 -1.61 7.83 -9.06
N GLN A 228 -2.30 7.88 -7.91
CA GLN A 228 -2.64 6.68 -7.14
C GLN A 228 -3.60 5.78 -7.92
N ALA A 229 -4.64 6.33 -8.55
CA ALA A 229 -5.56 5.57 -9.38
C ALA A 229 -4.83 4.87 -10.55
N ALA A 230 -3.86 5.57 -11.16
CA ALA A 230 -3.01 5.04 -12.22
C ALA A 230 -2.01 3.99 -11.70
N GLN A 231 -1.37 4.21 -10.55
CA GLN A 231 -0.50 3.23 -9.90
C GLN A 231 -1.29 1.96 -9.55
N MET A 232 -2.49 2.10 -9.00
CA MET A 232 -3.39 0.96 -8.72
C MET A 232 -3.81 0.24 -9.99
N ALA A 233 -4.07 0.97 -11.08
CA ALA A 233 -4.34 0.37 -12.38
C ALA A 233 -3.10 -0.35 -12.95
N GLY A 234 -1.89 0.08 -12.58
CA GLY A 234 -0.61 -0.55 -12.91
C GLY A 234 -0.15 -1.66 -11.94
N THR A 235 -0.86 -1.89 -10.82
CA THR A 235 -0.50 -2.91 -9.83
C THR A 235 -0.68 -4.31 -10.42
N LEU A 236 0.45 -4.96 -10.69
CA LEU A 236 0.50 -6.17 -11.50
C LEU A 236 0.15 -7.45 -10.73
N VAL A 237 0.43 -7.49 -9.42
CA VAL A 237 0.20 -8.64 -8.52
C VAL A 237 -0.15 -8.13 -7.13
N ALA A 238 -1.23 -8.66 -6.55
CA ALA A 238 -1.51 -8.53 -5.13
C ALA A 238 -0.72 -9.62 -4.38
N ASN A 239 0.01 -9.23 -3.33
CA ASN A 239 0.83 -10.09 -2.47
C ASN A 239 1.83 -10.98 -3.24
N PRO A 240 2.79 -10.39 -3.99
CA PRO A 240 3.84 -11.19 -4.61
C PRO A 240 4.76 -11.80 -3.56
N GLU A 241 5.08 -13.08 -3.71
CA GLU A 241 6.11 -13.74 -2.92
C GLU A 241 7.36 -13.99 -3.77
N LEU A 242 8.52 -13.56 -3.27
CA LEU A 242 9.82 -13.90 -3.83
C LEU A 242 10.45 -15.02 -3.01
N LYS A 243 10.48 -16.23 -3.58
CA LYS A 243 11.20 -17.37 -2.99
C LYS A 243 12.66 -17.36 -3.43
N VAL A 244 13.58 -17.27 -2.48
CA VAL A 244 15.03 -17.28 -2.70
C VAL A 244 15.61 -18.58 -2.16
N SER A 245 16.34 -19.32 -3.00
CA SER A 245 17.09 -20.51 -2.59
C SER A 245 18.59 -20.20 -2.64
N ILE A 246 19.31 -20.50 -1.56
CA ILE A 246 20.77 -20.33 -1.49
C ILE A 246 21.49 -21.67 -1.68
N MET A 247 22.75 -21.60 -2.08
CA MET A 247 23.56 -22.81 -2.31
C MET A 247 23.78 -23.58 -0.99
N PRO A 248 23.81 -24.93 -1.02
CA PRO A 248 24.18 -25.74 0.13
C PRO A 248 25.53 -25.30 0.72
N GLY A 249 25.62 -25.20 2.05
CA GLY A 249 26.82 -24.73 2.76
C GLY A 249 27.04 -23.21 2.74
N SER A 250 26.13 -22.44 2.14
CA SER A 250 26.10 -20.98 2.27
C SER A 250 25.20 -20.55 3.42
N GLU A 251 25.51 -19.40 4.02
CA GLU A 251 24.69 -18.77 5.04
C GLU A 251 24.16 -17.43 4.54
N LEU A 252 22.90 -17.11 4.86
CA LEU A 252 22.35 -15.79 4.60
C LEU A 252 22.83 -14.82 5.69
N ALA A 253 23.76 -13.94 5.32
CA ALA A 253 24.25 -12.91 6.24
C ALA A 253 23.16 -11.89 6.57
N ASP A 254 22.60 -11.27 5.52
CA ASP A 254 21.59 -10.22 5.58
C ASP A 254 20.73 -10.20 4.31
N ALA A 255 19.50 -9.71 4.44
CA ALA A 255 18.61 -9.43 3.32
C ALA A 255 17.92 -8.08 3.53
N TYR A 256 17.73 -7.34 2.44
CA TYR A 256 17.12 -6.02 2.46
C TYR A 256 16.10 -5.88 1.33
N THR A 257 15.01 -5.18 1.58
CA THR A 257 14.07 -4.71 0.56
C THR A 257 14.25 -3.22 0.37
N VAL A 258 14.12 -2.75 -0.87
CA VAL A 258 14.26 -1.33 -1.20
C VAL A 258 12.98 -0.86 -1.88
N ARG A 259 11.93 -0.46 -1.13
CA ARG A 259 10.76 0.30 -1.66
C ARG A 259 9.94 1.00 -0.55
N PRO A 260 9.84 2.34 -0.51
CA PRO A 260 10.74 3.36 -1.06
C PRO A 260 12.01 3.55 -0.22
N VAL A 261 12.08 2.92 0.97
CA VAL A 261 13.21 2.99 1.90
C VAL A 261 13.92 1.62 1.97
N LEU A 262 15.21 1.64 2.32
CA LEU A 262 15.99 0.44 2.61
C LEU A 262 15.53 -0.17 3.94
N ASN A 263 14.84 -1.29 3.88
CA ASN A 263 14.39 -2.04 5.05
C ASN A 263 15.15 -3.35 5.17
N ARG A 264 15.81 -3.58 6.31
CA ARG A 264 16.44 -4.87 6.62
C ARG A 264 15.34 -5.88 6.96
N LEU A 265 15.33 -6.99 6.26
CA LEU A 265 14.42 -8.08 6.57
C LEU A 265 14.86 -8.78 7.87
N PRO A 266 13.93 -9.22 8.72
CA PRO A 266 14.24 -10.14 9.81
C PRO A 266 14.98 -11.34 9.23
N ARG A 267 16.04 -11.83 9.90
CA ARG A 267 16.77 -13.01 9.42
C ARG A 267 15.81 -14.17 9.22
N PRO A 268 15.50 -14.56 7.97
CA PRO A 268 14.52 -15.60 7.72
C PRO A 268 15.08 -16.95 8.12
N ARG A 269 14.22 -17.83 8.64
CA ARG A 269 14.59 -19.25 8.80
C ARG A 269 14.65 -19.88 7.41
N LEU A 270 15.75 -20.58 7.13
CA LEU A 270 15.91 -21.31 5.87
C LEU A 270 15.20 -22.66 5.98
N GLU A 271 14.14 -22.85 5.20
CA GLU A 271 13.47 -24.14 5.01
C GLU A 271 14.02 -24.80 3.75
N GLY A 272 14.75 -25.90 3.91
CA GLY A 272 15.37 -26.62 2.80
C GLY A 272 16.37 -25.77 1.99
N GLY A 273 17.03 -24.80 2.64
CA GLY A 273 17.95 -23.86 1.97
C GLY A 273 17.26 -22.71 1.23
N SER A 274 15.96 -22.50 1.48
CA SER A 274 15.18 -21.41 0.86
C SER A 274 14.45 -20.55 1.89
N PHE A 275 14.13 -19.32 1.52
CA PHE A 275 13.29 -18.40 2.29
C PHE A 275 12.37 -17.60 1.37
N THR A 276 11.28 -17.07 1.91
CA THR A 276 10.32 -16.24 1.18
C THR A 276 10.41 -14.79 1.65
N VAL A 277 10.41 -13.87 0.69
CA VAL A 277 10.29 -12.43 0.91
C VAL A 277 8.89 -12.00 0.45
N PRO A 278 8.07 -11.41 1.33
CA PRO A 278 6.74 -10.88 1.02
C PRO A 278 6.77 -9.44 0.48
#